data_AF-A0A9W8MGT3-F1
#
_entry.id   AF-A0A9W8MGT3-F1
#
_cell.length_a   1.000
_cell.length_b   1.000
_cell.length_c   1.000
_cell.angle_alpha   90.00
_cell.angle_beta   90.00
_cell.angle_gamma   90.00
#
_symmetry.space_group_name_H-M   'P 1'
#
loop_
_entity.id
_entity.type
_entity.pdbx_description
1 polymer ?
#
loop_
_entity_poly.entity_id
_entity_poly.type
_entity_poly.pdbx_seq_one_letter_code
_entity_poly.pdbx_strand_id
1 'polypeptide(L)' 'MSDNQFQLILRALKVSKDARYSEVAALTFFLCDILSNLEHEIEFIWRGKWGIVKPLYIVSRYYGLVILMCVVALSSD' A
#
# COMPACT_ATOMS: atom_id res chain seq x y z
N MET A 1 26.70 -17.81 -25.45
CA MET A 1 27.15 -16.73 -24.54
C MET A 1 26.22 -15.51 -24.64
N SER A 2 25.89 -15.02 -25.85
CA SER A 2 24.98 -13.88 -26.06
C SER A 2 23.54 -14.11 -25.59
N ASP A 3 22.97 -15.29 -25.82
CA ASP A 3 21.58 -15.63 -25.42
C ASP A 3 21.32 -15.53 -23.91
N ASN A 4 22.33 -15.82 -23.08
CA ASN A 4 22.18 -15.82 -21.62
C ASN A 4 22.02 -14.40 -21.06
N GLN A 5 22.68 -13.41 -21.68
CA GLN A 5 22.58 -12.00 -21.30
C GLN A 5 21.19 -11.45 -21.63
N PHE A 6 20.64 -11.80 -22.79
CA PHE A 6 19.29 -11.39 -23.17
C PHE A 6 18.22 -11.96 -22.23
N GLN A 7 18.35 -13.23 -21.85
CA GLN A 7 17.44 -13.87 -20.90
C GLN A 7 17.50 -13.23 -19.50
N LEU A 8 18.67 -12.76 -19.07
CA LEU A 8 18.82 -12.01 -17.81
C LEU A 8 18.04 -10.70 -17.83
N ILE A 9 18.14 -9.93 -18.91
CA ILE A 9 17.42 -8.65 -19.06
C ILE A 9 15.90 -8.90 -19.09
N LEU A 10 15.44 -9.92 -19.82
CA LEU A 10 14.02 -10.27 -19.87
C LEU A 10 13.48 -10.70 -18.51
N ARG A 11 14.27 -11.45 -17.73
CA ARG A 11 13.91 -11.83 -16.37
C ARG A 11 13.84 -10.61 -15.45
N ALA A 12 14.83 -9.71 -15.51
CA ALA A 12 14.83 -8.49 -14.73
C ALA A 12 13.59 -7.63 -15.02
N LEU A 13 13.23 -7.45 -16.31
CA LEU A 13 12.03 -6.73 -16.71
C LEU A 13 10.73 -7.37 -16.23
N LYS A 14 10.62 -8.71 -16.26
CA LYS A 14 9.45 -9.42 -15.72
C LYS A 14 9.33 -9.21 -14.22
N VAL A 15 10.42 -9.39 -13.47
CA VAL A 15 10.42 -9.24 -12.01
C VAL A 15 9.98 -7.83 -11.59
N SER A 16 10.48 -6.79 -12.26
CA SER A 16 10.06 -5.41 -11.97
C SER A 16 8.58 -5.17 -12.26
N LYS A 17 8.04 -5.74 -13.35
CA LYS A 17 6.61 -5.63 -13.67
C LYS A 17 5.74 -6.38 -12.66
N ASP A 18 6.11 -7.61 -12.33
CA ASP A 18 5.35 -8.45 -11.40
C ASP A 18 5.33 -7.83 -9.99
N ALA A 19 6.46 -7.27 -9.54
CA ALA A 19 6.56 -6.52 -8.30
C ALA A 19 5.58 -5.33 -8.29
N ARG A 20 5.58 -4.52 -9.36
CA ARG A 20 4.69 -3.35 -9.45
C ARG A 20 3.21 -3.72 -9.45
N TYR A 21 2.83 -4.79 -10.15
CA TYR A 21 1.45 -5.28 -10.10
C TYR A 21 1.06 -5.76 -8.70
N SER A 22 1.98 -6.44 -8.01
CA SER A 22 1.75 -6.89 -6.63
C SER A 22 1.63 -5.72 -5.65
N GLU A 23 2.41 -4.66 -5.80
CA GLU A 23 2.33 -3.45 -4.96
C GLU A 23 0.98 -2.74 -5.13
N VAL A 24 0.54 -2.56 -6.39
CA VAL A 24 -0.76 -1.92 -6.69
C VAL A 24 -1.93 -2.79 -6.22
N ALA A 25 -1.82 -4.12 -6.35
CA ALA A 25 -2.82 -5.04 -5.82
C ALA A 25 -2.89 -4.99 -4.29
N ALA A 26 -1.73 -4.95 -3.61
CA ALA A 26 -1.66 -4.81 -2.16
C ALA A 26 -2.27 -3.48 -1.69
N LEU A 27 -1.97 -2.37 -2.38
CA LEU A 27 -2.59 -1.06 -2.11
C LEU A 27 -4.11 -1.11 -2.25
N THR A 28 -4.61 -1.69 -3.34
CA THR A 28 -6.06 -1.82 -3.58
C THR A 28 -6.73 -2.62 -2.46
N PHE A 29 -6.14 -3.75 -2.06
CA PHE A 29 -6.64 -4.55 -0.94
C PHE A 29 -6.65 -3.76 0.37
N PHE A 30 -5.57 -3.03 0.65
CA PHE A 30 -5.44 -2.22 1.87
C PHE A 30 -6.48 -1.09 1.91
N LEU A 31 -6.73 -0.44 0.77
CA LEU A 31 -7.78 0.56 0.62
C LEU A 31 -9.17 -0.04 0.84
N CYS A 32 -9.46 -1.21 0.26
CA CYS A 32 -10.72 -1.91 0.49
C CYS A 32 -10.91 -2.27 1.97
N ASP A 33 -9.89 -2.80 2.64
CA ASP A 33 -9.95 -3.11 4.08
C ASP A 33 -10.25 -1.87 4.92
N ILE A 34 -9.55 -0.77 4.66
CA ILE A 34 -9.77 0.49 5.36
C ILE A 34 -11.20 0.99 5.12
N LEU A 35 -11.67 1.00 3.87
CA LEU A 35 -13.02 1.47 3.53
C LEU A 35 -14.12 0.63 4.21
N SER A 36 -13.96 -0.70 4.24
CA SER A 36 -14.91 -1.58 4.93
C SER A 36 -14.91 -1.39 6.44
N ASN A 37 -13.76 -1.10 7.03
CA ASN A 37 -13.66 -0.86 8.47
C ASN A 37 -13.99 0.60 8.85
N LEU A 38 -13.99 1.52 7.89
CA LEU A 38 -14.23 2.96 8.08
C LEU A 38 -15.64 3.25 8.59
N GLU A 39 -16.66 2.51 8.15
CA GLU A 39 -18.04 2.70 8.62
C GLU A 39 -18.15 2.49 10.13
N HIS A 40 -17.55 1.40 10.63
CA HIS A 40 -17.51 1.10 12.05
C HIS A 40 -16.63 2.11 12.81
N GLU A 41 -15.50 2.51 12.23
CA GLU A 41 -14.63 3.52 12.83
C GLU A 41 -15.32 4.88 12.97
N ILE A 42 -16.10 5.31 11.98
CA ILE A 42 -16.86 6.56 12.05
C ILE A 42 -17.90 6.49 13.16
N GLU A 43 -18.60 5.37 13.28
CA GLU A 43 -19.63 5.20 14.30
C GLU A 43 -19.06 5.17 15.73
N PHE A 44 -17.95 4.47 15.96
CA PHE A 44 -17.38 4.28 17.30
C PHE A 44 -16.29 5.29 17.68
N ILE A 45 -15.42 5.67 16.74
CA ILE A 45 -14.27 6.56 16.99
C ILE A 45 -14.64 8.01 16.69
N TRP A 46 -15.36 8.30 15.60
CA TRP A 46 -15.62 9.69 15.21
C TRP A 46 -16.74 10.35 16.02
N ARG A 47 -17.77 9.61 16.46
CA ARG A 47 -18.82 10.11 17.38
C ARG A 47 -18.36 10.32 18.83
N GLY A 48 -17.27 9.69 19.25
CA GLY A 48 -16.71 9.85 20.61
C GLY A 48 -16.04 11.21 20.84
N LYS A 49 -15.85 11.62 22.10
CA LYS A 49 -15.09 12.86 22.42
C LYS A 49 -13.67 12.80 21.84
N TRP A 50 -13.18 13.90 21.27
CA TRP A 50 -11.82 14.00 20.75
C TRP A 50 -10.80 13.91 21.89
N GLY A 51 -10.13 12.77 22.02
CA GLY A 51 -9.01 12.55 22.94
C GLY A 51 -7.75 12.06 22.21
N ILE A 52 -6.67 11.82 22.95
CA ILE A 52 -5.35 11.38 22.44
C ILE A 52 -5.40 10.08 21.61
N VAL A 53 -6.41 9.23 21.82
CA VAL A 53 -6.56 7.95 21.13
C VAL A 53 -6.83 8.12 19.63
N LYS A 54 -7.55 9.18 19.22
CA LYS A 54 -7.91 9.42 17.81
C LYS A 54 -6.71 9.69 16.89
N PRO A 55 -5.80 10.66 17.20
CA PRO A 55 -4.62 10.87 16.37
C PRO A 55 -3.67 9.67 16.41
N LEU A 56 -3.53 8.99 17.55
CA LEU A 56 -2.70 7.78 17.65
C LEU A 56 -3.24 6.66 16.76
N TYR A 57 -4.57 6.50 16.70
CA TYR A 57 -5.24 5.55 15.81
C TYR A 57 -4.99 5.89 14.34
N ILE A 58 -5.19 7.16 13.96
CA ILE A 58 -4.97 7.64 12.58
C ILE A 58 -3.50 7.41 12.18
N VAL A 59 -2.55 7.76 13.04
CA VAL A 59 -1.14 7.51 12.76
C VAL A 59 -0.89 6.01 12.60
N SER A 60 -1.35 5.16 13.51
CA SER A 60 -1.10 3.72 13.43
C SER A 60 -1.68 3.06 12.17
N ARG A 61 -2.87 3.49 11.71
CA ARG A 61 -3.60 2.83 10.62
C ARG A 61 -3.26 3.42 9.25
N TYR A 62 -3.10 4.73 9.15
CA TYR A 62 -2.78 5.38 7.88
C TYR A 62 -1.28 5.43 7.59
N TYR A 63 -0.39 5.25 8.58
CA TYR A 63 1.05 5.20 8.34
C TYR A 63 1.45 4.05 7.40
N GLY A 64 0.84 2.87 7.54
CA GLY A 64 1.05 1.75 6.61
C GLY A 64 0.60 2.07 5.18
N LEU A 65 -0.55 2.75 5.03
CA LEU A 65 -1.04 3.18 3.72
C LEU A 65 -0.12 4.24 3.09
N VAL A 66 0.38 5.20 3.89
CA VAL A 66 1.32 6.22 3.43
C VAL A 66 2.62 5.57 2.96
N ILE A 67 3.16 4.60 3.70
CA ILE A 67 4.37 3.86 3.26
C ILE A 67 4.12 3.14 1.94
N LEU A 68 3.01 2.41 1.81
CA LEU A 68 2.71 1.68 0.58
C LEU A 68 2.50 2.64 -0.60
N MET A 69 1.87 3.79 -0.38
CA MET A 69 1.74 4.84 -1.42
C MET A 69 3.11 5.42 -1.79
N CYS A 70 3.99 5.67 -0.82
CA CYS A 70 5.35 6.12 -1.09
C CYS A 70 6.14 5.07 -1.89
N VAL A 71 6.01 3.78 -1.58
CA VAL A 71 6.67 2.70 -2.33
C VAL A 71 6.20 2.67 -3.78
N VAL A 72 4.89 2.76 -4.02
CA VAL A 72 4.35 2.78 -5.39
C VAL A 72 4.68 4.07 -6.13
N ALA A 73 4.73 5.20 -5.44
CA ALA A 73 5.16 6.47 -6.03
C ALA A 73 6.64 6.41 -6.43
N LEU A 74 7.50 5.85 -5.58
CA LEU A 74 8.92 5.66 -5.87
C LEU A 74 9.17 4.62 -6.97
N SER A 75 8.30 3.61 -7.11
CA SER A 75 8.37 2.64 -8.21
C SER A 75 7.78 3.15 -9.53
N SER A 76 7.18 4.36 -9.52
CA SER A 76 6.64 5.02 -10.70
C SER A 76 7.61 6.01 -11.37
N ASP A 77 8.68 6.41 -10.68
CA ASP A 77 9.81 7.21 -11.19
C ASP A 77 10.92 6.28 -11.76
#